data_AF-A0A3R8SV04-F1
#
_entry.id   AF-A0A3R8SV04-F1
#
_cell.length_a   1.000
_cell.length_b   1.000
_cell.length_c   1.000
_cell.angle_alpha   90.00
_cell.angle_beta   90.00
_cell.angle_gamma   90.00
#
_symmetry.space_group_name_H-M   'P 1'
#
loop_
_entity.id
_entity.type
_entity.pdbx_description
1 polymer ?
#
loop_
_entity_poly.entity_id
_entity_poly.type
_entity_poly.pdbx_seq_one_letter_code
_entity_poly.pdbx_strand_id
1 'polypeptide(L)'
;MIWNKRIMTLLSVFLLIFSTNLLAQKASDFVKKYIYLTFDDGPLNGSENMDEVFKNEKLKVTVFLVGEHVEKNKTMTDYFKYYDDNPYIEECNHSWTHANE
;
A
#
# COMPACT_ATOMS: atom_id res chain seq x y z
N MET A 1 -24.48 -49.91 -18.93
CA MET A 1 -25.01 -49.14 -17.77
C MET A 1 -25.54 -47.81 -18.30
N ILE A 2 -26.82 -47.75 -18.65
CA ILE A 2 -27.43 -46.55 -19.24
C ILE A 2 -27.77 -45.62 -18.07
N TRP A 3 -27.01 -44.55 -17.93
CA TRP A 3 -27.29 -43.55 -16.91
C TRP A 3 -28.64 -42.89 -17.19
N ASN A 4 -29.47 -42.83 -16.16
CA ASN A 4 -30.78 -42.18 -16.26
C ASN A 4 -30.57 -40.67 -16.37
N LYS A 5 -30.95 -40.10 -17.53
CA LYS A 5 -30.81 -38.66 -17.81
C LYS A 5 -31.44 -37.78 -16.73
N ARG A 6 -32.52 -38.24 -16.07
CA ARG A 6 -33.14 -37.53 -14.94
C ARG A 6 -32.22 -37.47 -13.72
N ILE A 7 -31.55 -38.58 -13.39
CA ILE A 7 -30.61 -38.66 -12.27
C ILE A 7 -29.41 -37.76 -12.54
N MET A 8 -28.87 -37.76 -13.77
CA MET A 8 -27.77 -36.85 -14.14
C MET A 8 -28.16 -35.38 -14.02
N THR A 9 -29.36 -35.03 -14.47
CA THR A 9 -29.85 -33.65 -14.38
C THR A 9 -29.97 -33.21 -12.91
N LEU A 10 -30.56 -34.04 -12.05
CA LEU A 10 -30.67 -33.75 -10.62
C LEU A 10 -29.30 -33.63 -9.94
N LEU A 11 -28.35 -34.52 -10.27
CA LEU A 11 -27.00 -34.47 -9.72
C LEU A 11 -26.25 -33.20 -10.14
N SER A 12 -26.40 -32.79 -11.41
CA SER A 12 -25.78 -31.56 -11.92
C SER A 12 -26.36 -30.29 -11.27
N VAL A 13 -27.68 -30.25 -11.06
CA VAL A 13 -28.34 -29.13 -10.35
C VAL A 13 -27.88 -29.09 -8.89
N PHE A 14 -27.81 -30.25 -8.22
CA PHE A 14 -27.30 -30.35 -6.85
C PHE A 14 -25.86 -29.87 -6.74
N LEU A 15 -24.97 -30.30 -7.64
CA LEU A 15 -23.57 -29.85 -7.68
C LEU A 15 -23.48 -28.34 -7.94
N LEU A 16 -24.33 -27.79 -8.81
CA LEU A 16 -24.40 -26.35 -9.05
C LEU A 16 -24.78 -25.60 -7.77
N ILE A 17 -25.87 -26.00 -7.11
CA ILE A 17 -26.34 -25.39 -5.87
C ILE A 17 -25.29 -25.51 -4.77
N PHE A 18 -24.67 -26.68 -4.61
CA PHE A 18 -23.64 -26.91 -3.60
C PHE A 18 -22.41 -26.02 -3.83
N SER A 19 -21.95 -25.88 -5.09
CA SER A 19 -20.82 -25.01 -5.43
C SER A 19 -21.08 -23.53 -5.12
N THR A 20 -22.31 -23.05 -5.37
CA THR A 20 -22.68 -21.65 -5.07
C THR A 20 -22.72 -21.35 -3.57
N ASN A 21 -23.17 -22.30 -2.75
CA ASN A 21 -23.17 -22.16 -1.28
C ASN A 21 -21.74 -22.16 -0.71
N LEU A 22 -20.83 -22.95 -1.28
CA LEU A 22 -19.41 -22.93 -0.91
C LEU A 22 -18.76 -21.56 -1.20
N LEU A 23 -19.08 -20.96 -2.35
CA LEU A 23 -18.58 -19.64 -2.74
C LEU A 23 -19.10 -18.54 -1.80
N ALA A 24 -20.40 -18.60 -1.47
CA ALA A 24 -21.04 -17.66 -0.54
C ALA A 24 -20.45 -17.76 0.88
N GLN A 25 -20.13 -18.97 1.36
CA GLN A 25 -19.49 -19.15 2.67
C GLN A 25 -18.07 -18.58 2.70
N LYS A 26 -17.31 -18.68 1.60
CA LYS A 26 -15.96 -18.10 1.48
C LYS A 26 -15.99 -16.56 1.47
N ALA A 27 -17.13 -15.96 1.12
CA ALA A 27 -17.35 -14.52 1.16
C ALA A 27 -17.69 -13.97 2.56
N SER A 28 -17.63 -14.81 3.61
CA SER A 28 -17.65 -14.38 5.01
C SER A 28 -16.65 -13.23 5.24
N ASP A 29 -17.18 -12.07 5.58
CA ASP A 29 -16.54 -10.75 5.65
C ASP A 29 -15.18 -10.71 6.36
N PHE A 30 -14.10 -10.81 5.59
CA PHE A 30 -12.82 -10.26 6.05
C PHE A 30 -12.83 -8.76 5.80
N VAL A 31 -13.13 -7.97 6.84
CA VAL A 31 -12.95 -6.51 6.76
C VAL A 31 -11.49 -6.23 6.42
N LYS A 32 -11.26 -5.67 5.23
CA LYS A 32 -9.92 -5.31 4.78
C LYS A 32 -9.34 -4.26 5.73
N LYS A 33 -8.25 -4.61 6.39
CA LYS A 33 -7.48 -3.67 7.23
C LYS A 33 -6.50 -2.92 6.34
N TYR A 34 -6.30 -1.64 6.62
CA TYR A 34 -5.37 -0.77 5.93
C TYR A 34 -4.31 -0.29 6.93
N ILE A 35 -3.07 -0.21 6.47
CA ILE A 35 -1.96 0.42 7.19
C ILE A 35 -1.50 1.58 6.31
N TYR A 36 -1.39 2.76 6.90
CA TYR A 36 -0.80 3.93 6.28
C TYR A 36 0.53 4.18 6.96
N LEU A 37 1.60 4.27 6.17
CA LEU A 37 2.94 4.51 6.66
C LEU A 37 3.29 5.97 6.42
N THR A 38 3.61 6.68 7.50
CA THR A 38 4.02 8.07 7.48
C THR A 38 5.40 8.20 8.13
N PHE A 39 6.20 9.13 7.62
CA PHE A 39 7.53 9.42 8.13
C PHE A 39 7.66 10.94 8.30
N ASP A 40 8.04 11.38 9.48
CA ASP A 40 8.10 12.80 9.83
C ASP A 40 9.54 13.33 9.73
N ASP A 41 9.68 14.64 9.79
CA ASP A 41 10.96 15.39 9.88
C ASP A 41 11.89 15.34 8.65
N GLY A 42 11.47 14.73 7.54
CA GLY A 42 12.31 14.58 6.35
C GLY A 42 12.67 15.93 5.67
N PRO A 43 13.69 15.96 4.80
CA PRO A 43 14.75 14.96 4.65
C PRO A 43 15.72 14.97 5.85
N LEU A 44 16.22 13.79 6.22
CA LEU A 44 17.26 13.58 7.22
C LEU A 44 18.38 12.67 6.69
N ASN A 45 19.47 12.51 7.45
CA ASN A 45 20.49 11.50 7.13
C ASN A 45 19.85 10.10 7.07
N GLY A 46 20.03 9.38 5.96
CA GLY A 46 19.40 8.08 5.72
C GLY A 46 18.17 8.12 4.83
N SER A 47 17.74 9.31 4.39
CA SER A 47 16.62 9.49 3.45
C SER A 47 16.81 8.74 2.12
N GLU A 48 18.05 8.63 1.64
CA GLU A 48 18.43 7.86 0.47
C GLU A 48 18.15 6.35 0.62
N ASN A 49 18.35 5.81 1.82
CA ASN A 49 18.07 4.40 2.08
C ASN A 49 16.56 4.15 2.14
N MET A 50 15.81 5.11 2.69
CA MET A 50 14.35 5.07 2.71
C MET A 50 13.79 5.14 1.28
N ASP A 51 14.28 6.08 0.45
CA ASP A 51 13.93 6.17 -0.96
C ASP A 51 14.14 4.84 -1.70
N GLU A 52 15.34 4.25 -1.54
CA GLU A 52 15.69 2.98 -2.16
C GLU A 52 14.71 1.85 -1.76
N VAL A 53 14.42 1.72 -0.46
CA VAL A 53 13.48 0.71 0.05
C VAL A 53 12.08 0.94 -0.50
N PHE A 54 11.55 2.18 -0.44
CA PHE A 54 10.20 2.48 -0.91
C PHE A 54 10.05 2.23 -2.40
N LYS A 55 11.09 2.55 -3.18
CA LYS A 55 11.14 2.30 -4.62
C LYS A 55 11.19 0.82 -4.96
N ASN A 56 12.08 0.07 -4.31
CA ASN A 56 12.29 -1.36 -4.58
C ASN A 56 11.07 -2.20 -4.18
N GLU A 57 10.48 -1.89 -3.03
CA GLU A 57 9.30 -2.60 -2.51
C GLU A 57 7.97 -2.03 -3.04
N LYS A 58 8.01 -0.94 -3.81
CA LYS A 58 6.82 -0.23 -4.33
C LYS A 58 5.85 0.18 -3.21
N LEU A 59 6.41 0.59 -2.08
CA LEU A 59 5.66 0.92 -0.87
C LEU A 59 5.13 2.35 -0.95
N LYS A 60 3.81 2.49 -0.97
CA LYS A 60 3.16 3.80 -0.88
C LYS A 60 3.27 4.37 0.52
N VAL A 61 3.92 5.51 0.65
CA VAL A 61 4.18 6.18 1.92
C VAL A 61 3.91 7.67 1.81
N THR A 62 3.74 8.34 2.95
CA THR A 62 3.75 9.80 3.04
C THR A 62 4.97 10.25 3.83
N VAL A 63 5.71 11.21 3.31
CA VAL A 63 6.84 11.83 4.01
C VAL A 63 6.51 13.29 4.30
N PHE A 64 6.50 13.65 5.57
CA PHE A 64 6.27 15.01 6.05
C PHE A 64 7.61 15.74 6.14
N LEU A 65 7.77 16.76 5.29
CA LEU A 65 9.01 17.48 5.08
C LEU A 65 9.09 18.78 5.90
N VAL A 66 10.20 18.99 6.60
CA VAL A 66 10.56 20.25 7.24
C VAL A 66 11.31 21.12 6.24
N GLY A 67 10.80 22.32 5.95
CA GLY A 67 11.35 23.20 4.91
C GLY A 67 12.83 23.54 5.11
N GLU A 68 13.23 23.87 6.33
CA GLU A 68 14.63 24.17 6.66
C GLU A 68 15.56 22.98 6.38
N HIS A 69 15.10 21.74 6.60
CA HIS A 69 15.90 20.56 6.32
C HIS A 69 16.21 20.44 4.82
N VAL A 70 15.22 20.68 3.95
CA VAL A 70 15.38 20.64 2.48
C VAL A 70 16.48 21.59 1.99
N GLU A 71 16.57 22.78 2.59
CA GLU A 71 17.52 23.83 2.19
C GLU A 71 18.85 23.81 2.99
N LYS A 72 18.96 22.96 4.01
CA LYS A 72 20.08 22.95 4.96
C LYS A 72 21.45 22.81 4.30
N ASN A 73 21.56 21.95 3.29
CA ASN A 73 22.78 21.76 2.50
C ASN A 73 22.47 20.94 1.24
N LYS A 74 23.47 20.83 0.35
CA LYS A 74 23.36 20.08 -0.91
C LYS A 74 22.84 18.65 -0.72
N THR A 75 23.33 17.93 0.29
CA THR A 75 22.93 16.53 0.53
C THR A 75 21.45 16.43 0.85
N MET A 76 20.92 17.32 1.71
CA MET A 76 19.48 17.32 2.02
C MET A 76 18.63 17.72 0.82
N THR A 77 19.09 18.67 0.01
CA THR A 77 18.42 19.04 -1.24
C THR A 77 18.41 17.87 -2.23
N ASP A 78 19.48 17.07 -2.29
CA ASP A 78 19.52 15.87 -3.14
C ASP A 78 18.55 14.80 -2.61
N TYR A 79 18.48 14.59 -1.29
CA TYR A 79 17.51 13.66 -0.69
C TYR A 79 16.06 14.07 -0.95
N PHE A 80 15.75 15.36 -0.85
CA PHE A 80 14.45 15.88 -1.24
C PHE A 80 14.13 15.55 -2.71
N LYS A 81 15.07 15.74 -3.64
CA LYS A 81 14.86 15.36 -5.05
C LYS A 81 14.62 13.88 -5.25
N TYR A 82 15.25 13.02 -4.44
CA TYR A 82 14.99 11.58 -4.50
C TYR A 82 13.54 11.28 -4.15
N TYR A 83 12.98 11.96 -3.14
CA TYR A 83 11.57 11.86 -2.80
C TYR A 83 10.65 12.36 -3.92
N ASP A 84 10.95 13.52 -4.51
CA ASP A 84 10.15 14.12 -5.60
C ASP A 84 10.12 13.24 -6.86
N ASP A 85 11.26 12.59 -7.15
CA ASP A 85 11.39 11.66 -8.29
C ASP A 85 10.77 10.27 -8.04
N ASN A 86 10.38 9.93 -6.80
CA ASN A 86 9.88 8.61 -6.44
C ASN A 86 8.34 8.54 -6.47
N PRO A 87 7.73 7.78 -7.42
CA PRO A 87 6.28 7.73 -7.59
C PRO A 87 5.52 6.99 -6.46
N TYR A 88 6.23 6.45 -5.47
CA TYR A 88 5.63 5.80 -4.30
C TYR A 88 5.62 6.68 -3.05
N ILE A 89 6.16 7.90 -3.14
CA ILE A 89 6.22 8.85 -2.03
C ILE A 89 5.23 9.98 -2.29
N GLU A 90 4.36 10.24 -1.31
CA GLU A 90 3.59 11.48 -1.23
C GLU A 90 4.32 12.44 -0.28
N GLU A 91 4.68 13.62 -0.78
CA GLU A 91 5.33 14.65 0.02
C GLU A 91 4.28 15.54 0.70
N CYS A 92 4.47 15.82 1.99
CA CYS A 92 3.56 16.65 2.76
C CYS A 92 4.33 17.68 3.59
N ASN A 93 3.68 18.79 3.94
CA ASN A 93 4.32 19.85 4.73
C ASN A 93 4.38 19.46 6.22
N HIS A 94 5.56 19.56 6.83
CA HIS A 94 5.81 19.46 8.26
C HIS A 94 6.29 20.79 8.85
N SER A 95 5.73 21.91 8.38
CA SER A 95 6.16 23.29 8.67
C SER A 95 7.56 23.65 8.17
N TRP A 96 8.00 24.90 8.39
CA TRP A 96 9.30 25.38 7.93
C TRP A 96 10.43 24.99 8.90
N THR A 97 10.24 25.24 10.18
CA THR A 97 11.12 24.84 11.29
C THR A 97 10.28 24.14 12.35
N HIS A 98 10.91 23.38 13.25
CA HIS A 98 10.20 22.92 14.45
C HIS A 98 9.79 24.12 15.28
N ALA A 99 8.58 24.11 15.86
CA ALA A 99 7.95 25.28 16.50
C ALA A 99 8.75 25.96 17.66
N ASN A 100 9.91 25.41 18.05
CA ASN A 100 10.81 25.94 19.07
C ASN A 100 12.26 26.14 18.57
N GLU A 101 12.49 26.08 17.27
CA GLU A 101 13.76 26.41 16.58
C GLU A 101 13.64 27.72 15.80
#